data_AF-A0A562IIP0-F1
#
_entry.id   AF-A0A562IIP0-F1
#
_cell.length_a   1.000
_cell.length_b   1.000
_cell.length_c   1.000
_cell.angle_alpha   90.00
_cell.angle_beta   90.00
_cell.angle_gamma   90.00
#
_symmetry.space_group_name_H-M   'P 1'
#
loop_
_entity.id
_entity.type
_entity.pdbx_description
1 polymer ?
#
loop_
_entity_poly.entity_id
_entity_poly.type
_entity_poly.pdbx_seq_one_letter_code
_entity_poly.pdbx_strand_id
1 'polypeptide(L)'
;MPTDRNNLAPWLILLSDTGALAGLSEPDVPDAARPQDGSVGWLRRFVTRANSGHHHRRRVPELYPLVERMADRLRAELAVGGETLAADGDLDLLDLLLALDLPVTPTKERDVLDLAHWVKVEGERDLLAVAADDRFTAALHRGLDQLDDQHAALRRMVGTPGIRPLLTDWLRARIRDRFAAGLPYLPESVDWLGKRPVEALRLLTGSPNQRERWSSRSC
;
A
#
# COMPACT_ATOMS: atom_id res chain seq x y z
N MET A 1 -9.90 14.69 28.40
CA MET A 1 -8.56 15.08 27.91
C MET A 1 -7.88 13.83 27.37
N PRO A 2 -7.45 13.79 26.09
CA PRO A 2 -6.77 12.61 25.54
C PRO A 2 -5.41 12.49 26.25
N THR A 3 -5.27 11.48 27.12
CA THR A 3 -4.12 11.32 28.00
C THR A 3 -2.92 10.63 27.35
N ASP A 4 -3.05 10.18 26.10
CA ASP A 4 -1.95 9.56 25.37
C ASP A 4 -1.39 10.54 24.34
N ARG A 5 -0.27 11.18 24.69
CA ARG A 5 0.38 12.26 23.90
C ARG A 5 0.90 11.79 22.53
N ASN A 6 0.82 10.49 22.26
CA ASN A 6 1.19 9.83 21.01
C ASN A 6 -0.02 9.30 20.22
N ASN A 7 -1.27 9.49 20.67
CA ASN A 7 -2.44 9.13 19.88
C ASN A 7 -2.87 10.33 19.03
N LEU A 8 -2.62 10.26 17.72
CA LEU A 8 -2.89 11.35 16.76
C LEU A 8 -4.37 11.42 16.33
N ALA A 9 -5.11 10.31 16.41
CA ALA A 9 -6.52 10.28 16.00
C ALA A 9 -7.41 11.24 16.82
N PRO A 10 -7.34 11.28 18.16
CA PRO A 10 -8.08 12.26 18.96
C PRO A 10 -7.74 13.72 18.61
N TRP A 11 -6.51 14.00 18.18
CA TRP A 11 -6.12 15.33 17.74
C TRP A 11 -6.76 15.70 16.41
N LEU A 12 -6.82 14.77 15.44
CA LEU A 12 -7.53 15.02 14.18
C LEU A 12 -9.01 15.27 14.40
N ILE A 13 -9.64 14.49 15.29
CA ILE A 13 -11.04 14.70 15.67
C ILE A 13 -11.24 16.09 16.27
N LEU A 14 -10.40 16.48 17.24
CA LEU A 14 -10.48 17.81 17.86
C LEU A 14 -10.28 18.95 16.84
N LEU A 15 -9.33 18.81 15.92
CA LEU A 15 -9.10 19.80 14.86
C LEU A 15 -10.29 19.86 13.88
N SER A 16 -10.92 18.73 13.61
CA SER A 16 -12.14 18.67 12.80
C SER A 16 -13.30 19.37 13.50
N ASP A 17 -13.55 19.06 14.78
CA ASP A 17 -14.65 19.61 15.57
C ASP A 17 -14.53 21.12 15.77
N THR A 18 -13.31 21.64 15.81
CA THR A 18 -13.03 23.08 15.94
C THR A 18 -12.99 23.81 14.60
N GLY A 19 -13.13 23.11 13.47
CA GLY A 19 -13.03 23.69 12.13
C GLY A 19 -11.60 24.09 11.73
N ALA A 20 -10.59 23.79 12.54
CA ALA A 20 -9.20 24.15 12.29
C ALA A 20 -8.63 23.47 11.04
N LEU A 21 -9.23 22.36 10.58
CA LEU A 21 -8.84 21.69 9.34
C LEU A 21 -9.24 22.47 8.07
N ALA A 22 -10.16 23.45 8.16
CA ALA A 22 -10.55 24.25 7.01
C ALA A 22 -9.35 25.00 6.40
N GLY A 23 -8.39 25.42 7.24
CA GLY A 23 -7.13 26.04 6.83
C GLY A 23 -6.25 25.18 5.92
N LEU A 24 -6.50 23.86 5.85
CA LEU A 24 -5.72 22.89 5.08
C LEU A 24 -6.32 22.57 3.71
N SER A 25 -7.64 22.70 3.56
CA SER A 25 -8.37 22.28 2.36
C SER A 25 -9.10 23.42 1.65
N GLU A 26 -9.65 24.38 2.39
CA GLU A 26 -10.54 25.39 1.84
C GLU A 26 -9.77 26.54 1.16
N PRO A 27 -10.17 26.95 -0.05
CA PRO A 27 -9.46 28.01 -0.78
C PRO A 27 -9.69 29.42 -0.18
N ASP A 28 -10.83 29.63 0.49
CA ASP A 28 -11.30 30.95 0.90
C ASP A 28 -11.00 31.31 2.37
N VAL A 29 -10.21 30.48 3.06
CA VAL A 29 -9.80 30.75 4.44
C VAL A 29 -8.70 31.82 4.52
N PRO A 30 -8.75 32.73 5.52
CA PRO A 30 -7.72 33.75 5.72
C PRO A 30 -6.33 33.15 5.88
N ASP A 31 -5.29 33.87 5.44
CA ASP A 31 -3.90 33.39 5.55
C ASP A 31 -3.47 33.09 6.99
N ALA A 32 -4.01 33.82 7.97
CA ALA A 32 -3.75 33.56 9.39
C ALA A 32 -4.27 32.20 9.89
N ALA A 33 -5.25 31.62 9.21
CA ALA A 33 -5.78 30.28 9.51
C ALA A 33 -5.01 29.16 8.80
N ARG A 34 -4.05 29.50 7.93
CA ARG A 34 -3.25 28.54 7.17
C ARG A 34 -1.99 28.15 7.94
N PRO A 35 -1.51 26.89 7.80
CA PRO A 35 -0.19 26.54 8.30
C PRO A 35 0.89 27.39 7.62
N GLN A 36 1.89 27.81 8.40
CA GLN A 36 3.00 28.65 7.89
C GLN A 36 3.79 27.97 6.75
N ASP A 37 3.85 26.65 6.76
CA ASP A 37 4.54 25.83 5.75
C ASP A 37 3.57 25.14 4.77
N GLY A 38 2.33 25.64 4.68
CA GLY A 38 1.32 25.12 3.78
C GLY A 38 0.75 23.75 4.18
N SER A 39 -0.17 23.27 3.35
CA SER A 39 -0.84 21.98 3.53
C SER A 39 0.12 20.82 3.34
N VAL A 40 1.06 20.93 2.40
CA VAL A 40 2.13 19.94 2.17
C VAL A 40 3.03 19.80 3.39
N GLY A 41 3.52 20.92 3.93
CA GLY A 41 4.40 20.91 5.10
C GLY A 41 3.71 20.36 6.36
N TRP A 42 2.45 20.73 6.56
CA TRP A 42 1.63 20.16 7.63
C TRP A 42 1.49 18.64 7.51
N LEU A 43 1.13 18.13 6.33
CA LEU A 43 0.96 16.69 6.10
C LEU A 43 2.28 15.93 6.36
N ARG A 44 3.41 16.45 5.89
CA ARG A 44 4.73 15.85 6.13
C ARG A 44 5.05 15.75 7.62
N ARG A 45 4.82 16.81 8.39
CA ARG A 45 5.03 16.77 9.84
C ARG A 45 4.11 15.75 10.50
N PHE A 46 2.84 15.70 10.09
CA PHE A 46 1.87 14.77 10.65
C PHE A 46 2.29 13.31 10.39
N VAL A 47 2.62 12.96 9.15
CA VAL A 47 3.09 11.61 8.77
C VAL A 47 4.41 11.27 9.46
N THR A 48 5.35 12.21 9.50
CA THR A 48 6.63 12.02 10.23
C THR A 48 6.38 11.72 11.70
N ARG A 49 5.44 12.45 12.32
CA ARG A 49 5.06 12.23 13.72
C ARG A 49 4.37 10.88 13.91
N ALA A 50 3.46 10.50 13.01
CA ALA A 50 2.78 9.21 13.03
C ALA A 50 3.78 8.04 12.96
N ASN A 51 4.86 8.21 12.19
CA ASN A 51 5.90 7.21 11.98
C ASN A 51 7.06 7.26 13.00
N SER A 52 7.10 8.25 13.90
CA SER A 52 8.25 8.51 14.79
C SER A 52 8.47 7.52 15.95
N GLY A 53 7.84 6.34 15.96
CA GLY A 53 7.95 5.34 17.03
C GLY A 53 8.48 3.98 16.56
N HIS A 54 9.48 3.44 17.28
CA HIS A 54 10.14 2.14 16.99
C HIS A 54 9.19 0.92 16.94
N HIS A 55 7.99 1.04 17.49
CA HIS A 55 6.96 -0.02 17.47
C HIS A 55 5.63 0.43 16.83
N HIS A 56 5.60 1.62 16.21
CA HIS A 56 4.37 2.36 15.93
C HIS A 56 4.34 2.93 14.50
N ARG A 57 4.65 2.13 13.48
CA ARG A 57 4.15 2.41 12.12
C ARG A 57 2.63 2.23 12.15
N ARG A 58 1.93 3.23 12.67
CA ARG A 58 0.50 3.21 12.90
C ARG A 58 -0.19 3.84 11.70
N ARG A 59 -1.06 3.05 11.08
CA ARG A 59 -2.16 3.53 10.25
C ARG A 59 -2.90 4.63 11.02
N VAL A 60 -3.22 5.73 10.36
CA VAL A 60 -4.11 6.78 10.92
C VAL A 60 -5.28 6.96 9.95
N PRO A 61 -6.30 6.07 10.00
CA PRO A 61 -7.40 6.08 9.03
C PRO A 61 -8.15 7.41 9.00
N GLU A 62 -8.23 8.10 10.14
CA GLU A 62 -8.87 9.42 10.26
C GLU A 62 -8.19 10.50 9.42
N LEU A 63 -6.94 10.28 9.00
CA LEU A 63 -6.22 11.18 8.11
C LEU A 63 -6.72 11.10 6.66
N TYR A 64 -7.22 9.95 6.21
CA TYR A 64 -7.50 9.69 4.79
C TYR A 64 -8.59 10.61 4.22
N PRO A 65 -9.75 10.79 4.88
CA PRO A 65 -10.76 11.73 4.40
C PRO A 65 -10.26 13.18 4.36
N LEU A 66 -9.32 13.54 5.24
CA LEU A 66 -8.70 14.86 5.22
C LEU A 66 -7.77 15.02 4.02
N VAL A 67 -6.94 14.02 3.70
CA VAL A 67 -6.07 14.02 2.52
C VAL A 67 -6.87 14.12 1.23
N GLU A 68 -8.01 13.44 1.14
CA GLU A 68 -8.94 13.56 0.00
C GLU A 68 -9.44 14.99 -0.17
N ARG A 69 -9.86 15.67 0.91
CA ARG A 69 -10.28 17.08 0.86
C ARG A 69 -9.13 18.03 0.52
N MET A 70 -7.91 17.70 0.93
CA MET A 70 -6.72 18.51 0.66
C MET A 70 -6.15 18.30 -0.75
N ALA A 71 -6.64 17.34 -1.53
CA ALA A 71 -5.98 16.84 -2.74
C ALA A 71 -5.62 17.96 -3.75
N ASP A 72 -6.57 18.82 -4.09
CA ASP A 72 -6.33 19.89 -5.07
C ASP A 72 -5.30 20.91 -4.58
N ARG A 73 -5.36 21.22 -3.28
CA ARG A 73 -4.41 22.12 -2.63
C ARG A 73 -3.01 21.51 -2.60
N LEU A 74 -2.90 20.24 -2.21
CA LEU A 74 -1.63 19.52 -2.20
C LEU A 74 -1.02 19.46 -3.60
N ARG A 75 -1.83 19.18 -4.63
CA ARG A 75 -1.37 19.15 -6.02
C ARG A 75 -0.83 20.51 -6.45
N ALA A 76 -1.54 21.60 -6.13
CA ALA A 76 -1.10 22.96 -6.45
C ALA A 76 0.22 23.32 -5.74
N GLU A 77 0.35 23.03 -4.44
CA GLU A 77 1.55 23.33 -3.67
C GLU A 77 2.76 22.49 -4.13
N LEU A 78 2.57 21.20 -4.40
CA LEU A 78 3.64 20.31 -4.90
C LEU A 78 4.08 20.71 -6.31
N ALA A 79 3.17 21.16 -7.17
CA ALA A 79 3.51 21.63 -8.52
C ALA A 79 4.38 22.89 -8.49
N VAL A 80 4.15 23.80 -7.54
CA VAL A 80 4.97 25.02 -7.37
C VAL A 80 6.34 24.68 -6.79
N GLY A 81 6.40 23.79 -5.79
CA GLY A 81 7.65 23.41 -5.15
C GLY A 81 8.52 22.44 -5.95
N GLY A 82 7.93 21.69 -6.90
CA GLY A 82 8.60 20.57 -7.57
C GLY A 82 8.94 19.42 -6.62
N GLU A 83 8.23 19.32 -5.50
CA GLU A 83 8.53 18.39 -4.41
C GLU A 83 7.63 17.15 -4.45
N THR A 84 8.01 16.13 -3.68
CA THR A 84 7.23 14.90 -3.52
C THR A 84 6.84 14.65 -2.05
N LEU A 85 5.79 13.87 -1.84
CA LEU A 85 5.39 13.36 -0.53
C LEU A 85 6.07 12.02 -0.27
N ALA A 86 6.29 11.68 1.00
CA ALA A 86 6.71 10.36 1.44
C ALA A 86 5.59 9.74 2.28
N ALA A 87 5.30 8.46 2.07
CA ALA A 87 4.30 7.68 2.81
C ALA A 87 4.93 6.42 3.40
N ASP A 88 6.13 6.58 3.96
CA ASP A 88 6.93 5.47 4.47
C ASP A 88 6.16 4.72 5.56
N GLY A 89 5.93 3.42 5.34
CA GLY A 89 5.33 2.53 6.34
C GLY A 89 3.80 2.58 6.47
N ASP A 90 3.11 3.45 5.72
CA ASP A 90 1.65 3.44 5.60
C ASP A 90 1.25 3.18 4.13
N LEU A 91 1.02 1.91 3.83
CA LEU A 91 0.66 1.45 2.48
C LEU A 91 -0.74 1.93 2.05
N ASP A 92 -1.65 2.14 2.99
CA ASP A 92 -2.98 2.69 2.67
C ASP A 92 -2.85 4.17 2.28
N LEU A 93 -2.06 4.95 3.03
CA LEU A 93 -1.79 6.33 2.68
C LEU A 93 -1.04 6.44 1.34
N LEU A 94 -0.04 5.58 1.10
CA LEU A 94 0.68 5.54 -0.17
C LEU A 94 -0.27 5.32 -1.35
N ASP A 95 -1.16 4.33 -1.24
CA ASP A 95 -2.16 4.03 -2.28
C ASP A 95 -3.15 5.18 -2.48
N LEU A 96 -3.57 5.84 -1.41
CA LEU A 96 -4.43 7.02 -1.50
C LEU A 96 -3.73 8.17 -2.24
N LEU A 97 -2.48 8.49 -1.89
CA LEU A 97 -1.74 9.59 -2.53
C LEU A 97 -1.57 9.35 -4.04
N LEU A 98 -1.24 8.11 -4.43
CA LEU A 98 -1.14 7.73 -5.85
C LEU A 98 -2.50 7.78 -6.56
N ALA A 99 -3.57 7.31 -5.91
CA ALA A 99 -4.93 7.37 -6.47
C ALA A 99 -5.42 8.81 -6.68
N LEU A 100 -4.93 9.76 -5.88
CA LEU A 100 -5.22 11.19 -6.00
C LEU A 100 -4.27 11.91 -6.98
N ASP A 101 -3.39 11.19 -7.68
CA ASP A 101 -2.40 11.76 -8.60
C ASP A 101 -1.50 12.81 -7.91
N LEU A 102 -1.11 12.54 -6.66
CA LEU A 102 -0.17 13.38 -5.93
C LEU A 102 1.26 12.87 -6.17
N PRO A 103 2.23 13.77 -6.41
CA PRO A 103 3.63 13.38 -6.53
C PRO A 103 4.15 12.69 -5.27
N VAL A 104 4.44 11.39 -5.38
CA VAL A 104 5.05 10.60 -4.31
C VAL A 104 6.49 10.23 -4.64
N THR A 105 7.33 10.23 -3.61
CA THR A 105 8.73 9.83 -3.67
C THR A 105 8.83 8.36 -4.06
N PRO A 106 9.57 8.02 -5.14
CA PRO A 106 9.71 6.63 -5.56
C PRO A 106 10.52 5.82 -4.53
N THR A 107 10.32 4.50 -4.56
CA THR A 107 11.13 3.58 -3.75
C THR A 107 12.58 3.54 -4.22
N LYS A 108 13.52 3.38 -3.28
CA LYS A 108 14.93 3.13 -3.60
C LYS A 108 15.11 1.66 -3.98
N GLU A 109 16.25 1.36 -4.62
CA GLU A 109 16.55 0.04 -5.18
C GLU A 109 16.40 -1.13 -4.19
N ARG A 110 16.63 -0.88 -2.89
CA ARG A 110 16.56 -1.90 -1.82
C ARG A 110 15.34 -1.80 -0.92
N ASP A 111 14.44 -0.84 -1.18
CA ASP A 111 13.28 -0.64 -0.34
C ASP A 111 12.26 -1.78 -0.54
N VAL A 112 11.55 -2.11 0.52
CA VAL A 112 10.53 -3.15 0.52
C VAL A 112 9.22 -2.56 0.98
N LEU A 113 8.15 -2.82 0.24
CA LEU A 113 6.80 -2.55 0.70
C LEU A 113 6.36 -3.71 1.58
N ASP A 114 6.31 -3.47 2.89
CA ASP A 114 6.09 -4.51 3.91
C ASP A 114 4.61 -4.93 3.97
N LEU A 115 4.24 -5.85 3.07
CA LEU A 115 2.90 -6.41 2.99
C LEU A 115 2.52 -7.20 4.26
N ALA A 116 3.49 -7.83 4.93
CA ALA A 116 3.24 -8.55 6.17
C ALA A 116 2.81 -7.59 7.29
N HIS A 117 3.51 -6.46 7.43
CA HIS A 117 3.14 -5.40 8.36
C HIS A 117 1.79 -4.79 8.00
N TRP A 118 1.52 -4.53 6.72
CA TRP A 118 0.22 -4.01 6.27
C TRP A 118 -0.95 -4.92 6.67
N VAL A 119 -0.81 -6.24 6.51
CA VAL A 119 -1.82 -7.19 6.99
C VAL A 119 -1.93 -7.15 8.52
N LYS A 120 -0.80 -7.09 9.23
CA LYS A 120 -0.76 -7.05 10.69
C LYS A 120 -1.47 -5.82 11.28
N VAL A 121 -1.39 -4.67 10.59
CA VAL A 121 -2.08 -3.43 10.99
C VAL A 121 -3.46 -3.29 10.38
N GLU A 122 -4.02 -4.39 9.86
CA GLU A 122 -5.38 -4.45 9.30
C GLU A 122 -5.59 -3.43 8.18
N GLY A 123 -4.64 -3.35 7.25
CA GLY A 123 -4.75 -2.51 6.06
C GLY A 123 -6.02 -2.82 5.25
N GLU A 124 -6.71 -1.76 4.83
CA GLU A 124 -8.07 -1.86 4.29
C GLU A 124 -8.13 -1.61 2.78
N ARG A 125 -7.18 -0.86 2.21
CA ARG A 125 -7.26 -0.48 0.80
C ARG A 125 -7.01 -1.66 -0.14
N ASP A 126 -7.47 -1.53 -1.38
CA ASP A 126 -7.29 -2.55 -2.42
C ASP A 126 -5.90 -2.52 -3.07
N LEU A 127 -5.07 -1.51 -2.72
CA LEU A 127 -3.70 -1.30 -3.22
C LEU A 127 -3.60 -1.21 -4.76
N LEU A 128 -4.66 -0.71 -5.40
CA LEU A 128 -4.78 -0.63 -6.87
C LEU A 128 -3.79 0.39 -7.46
N ALA A 129 -3.66 1.56 -6.86
CA ALA A 129 -2.82 2.62 -7.38
C ALA A 129 -1.34 2.30 -7.19
N VAL A 130 -0.97 1.71 -6.04
CA VAL A 130 0.39 1.21 -5.79
C VAL A 130 0.77 0.12 -6.78
N ALA A 131 -0.14 -0.83 -7.05
CA ALA A 131 0.14 -1.92 -7.98
C ALA A 131 0.20 -1.49 -9.44
N ALA A 132 -0.45 -0.38 -9.80
CA ALA A 132 -0.45 0.18 -11.16
C ALA A 132 0.76 1.06 -11.46
N ASP A 133 1.54 1.47 -10.44
CA ASP A 133 2.69 2.35 -10.60
C ASP A 133 4.00 1.56 -10.67
N ASP A 134 4.63 1.58 -11.86
CA ASP A 134 5.88 0.86 -12.16
C ASP A 134 7.03 1.20 -11.19
N ARG A 135 7.02 2.38 -10.56
CA ARG A 135 8.05 2.82 -9.60
C ARG A 135 8.02 2.02 -8.31
N PHE A 136 6.94 1.28 -8.05
CA PHE A 136 6.75 0.48 -6.83
C PHE A 136 6.76 -1.03 -7.07
N THR A 137 6.69 -1.49 -8.32
CA THR A 137 6.62 -2.92 -8.68
C THR A 137 7.77 -3.75 -8.08
N ALA A 138 9.01 -3.27 -8.16
CA ALA A 138 10.16 -3.98 -7.61
C ALA A 138 10.09 -4.12 -6.07
N ALA A 139 9.63 -3.07 -5.39
CA ALA A 139 9.45 -3.08 -3.94
C ALA A 139 8.27 -3.96 -3.49
N LEU A 140 7.20 -4.04 -4.29
CA LEU A 140 6.09 -4.98 -4.08
C LEU A 140 6.54 -6.43 -4.23
N HIS A 141 7.33 -6.75 -5.27
CA HIS A 141 7.86 -8.12 -5.45
C HIS A 141 8.73 -8.55 -4.27
N ARG A 142 9.61 -7.68 -3.78
CA ARG A 142 10.37 -7.95 -2.56
C ARG A 142 9.48 -8.11 -1.33
N GLY A 143 8.38 -7.36 -1.25
CA GLY A 143 7.36 -7.53 -0.21
C GLY A 143 6.71 -8.91 -0.25
N LEU A 144 6.38 -9.40 -1.46
CA LEU A 144 5.84 -10.75 -1.67
C LEU A 144 6.86 -11.84 -1.29
N ASP A 145 8.14 -11.64 -1.57
CA ASP A 145 9.20 -12.58 -1.17
C ASP A 145 9.25 -12.79 0.36
N GLN A 146 8.92 -11.76 1.15
CA GLN A 146 8.84 -11.84 2.61
C GLN A 146 7.61 -12.63 3.12
N LEU A 147 6.63 -12.90 2.26
CA LEU A 147 5.39 -13.61 2.64
C LEU A 147 5.51 -15.13 2.53
N ASP A 148 6.66 -15.68 2.11
CA ASP A 148 6.82 -17.11 1.84
C ASP A 148 6.36 -17.97 3.04
N ASP A 149 6.63 -17.57 4.28
CA ASP A 149 6.21 -18.32 5.47
C ASP A 149 5.00 -17.70 6.21
N GLN A 150 4.33 -16.72 5.60
CA GLN A 150 3.25 -15.93 6.22
C GLN A 150 1.87 -16.31 5.67
N HIS A 151 1.35 -17.48 6.04
CA HIS A 151 0.11 -18.03 5.46
C HIS A 151 -1.11 -17.10 5.60
N ALA A 152 -1.27 -16.44 6.74
CA ALA A 152 -2.38 -15.50 6.96
C ALA A 152 -2.26 -14.27 6.03
N ALA A 153 -1.05 -13.75 5.86
CA ALA A 153 -0.80 -12.62 4.96
C ALA A 153 -1.02 -13.02 3.49
N LEU A 154 -0.55 -14.19 3.06
CA LEU A 154 -0.82 -14.71 1.72
C LEU A 154 -2.32 -14.83 1.44
N ARG A 155 -3.12 -15.33 2.39
CA ARG A 155 -4.59 -15.38 2.25
C ARG A 155 -5.19 -13.99 2.08
N ARG A 156 -4.73 -13.01 2.86
CA ARG A 156 -5.20 -11.61 2.72
C ARG A 156 -4.83 -11.03 1.36
N MET A 157 -3.64 -11.33 0.82
CA MET A 157 -3.22 -10.90 -0.51
C MET A 157 -4.12 -11.46 -1.63
N VAL A 158 -4.62 -12.69 -1.51
CA VAL A 158 -5.57 -13.27 -2.48
C VAL A 158 -6.84 -12.41 -2.59
N GLY A 159 -7.30 -11.86 -1.47
CA GLY A 159 -8.45 -10.97 -1.39
C GLY A 159 -8.13 -9.50 -1.67
N THR A 160 -6.90 -9.14 -2.02
CA THR A 160 -6.50 -7.74 -2.27
C THR A 160 -6.40 -7.50 -3.78
N PRO A 161 -7.36 -6.78 -4.40
CA PRO A 161 -7.48 -6.68 -5.86
C PRO A 161 -6.20 -6.21 -6.59
N GLY A 162 -5.52 -5.17 -6.08
CA GLY A 162 -4.30 -4.64 -6.69
C GLY A 162 -3.12 -5.62 -6.63
N ILE A 163 -3.02 -6.41 -5.56
CA ILE A 163 -1.90 -7.35 -5.38
C ILE A 163 -2.14 -8.69 -6.08
N ARG A 164 -3.40 -9.09 -6.29
CA ARG A 164 -3.76 -10.41 -6.82
C ARG A 164 -3.04 -10.78 -8.14
N PRO A 165 -2.89 -9.90 -9.15
CA PRO A 165 -2.11 -10.21 -10.36
C PRO A 165 -0.63 -10.45 -10.03
N LEU A 166 -0.01 -9.57 -9.25
CA LEU A 166 1.40 -9.68 -8.85
C LEU A 166 1.67 -10.95 -8.04
N LEU A 167 0.75 -11.31 -7.12
CA LEU A 167 0.81 -12.56 -6.37
C LEU A 167 0.75 -13.78 -7.28
N THR A 168 -0.08 -13.74 -8.33
CA THR A 168 -0.22 -14.83 -9.29
C THR A 168 1.09 -15.05 -10.05
N ASP A 169 1.70 -13.97 -10.55
CA ASP A 169 2.96 -14.04 -11.28
C ASP A 169 4.13 -14.43 -10.38
N TRP A 170 4.16 -13.90 -9.15
CA TRP A 170 5.12 -14.30 -8.13
C TRP A 170 5.02 -15.80 -7.82
N LEU A 171 3.81 -16.33 -7.58
CA LEU A 171 3.62 -17.77 -7.33
C LEU A 171 4.10 -18.62 -8.51
N ARG A 172 3.82 -18.21 -9.75
CA ARG A 172 4.29 -18.90 -10.96
C ARG A 172 5.82 -18.93 -11.04
N ALA A 173 6.47 -17.80 -10.78
CA ALA A 173 7.93 -17.72 -10.75
C ALA A 173 8.51 -18.62 -9.65
N ARG A 174 7.99 -18.52 -8.43
CA ARG A 174 8.44 -19.32 -7.28
C ARG A 174 8.28 -20.83 -7.46
N ILE A 175 7.20 -21.27 -8.11
CA ILE A 175 7.02 -22.68 -8.49
C ILE A 175 8.06 -23.06 -9.54
N ARG A 176 8.21 -22.28 -10.61
CA ARG A 176 9.20 -22.57 -11.65
C ARG A 176 10.61 -22.71 -11.09
N ASP A 177 11.03 -21.77 -10.25
CA ASP A 177 12.38 -21.74 -9.68
C ASP A 177 12.65 -22.96 -8.78
N ARG A 178 11.67 -23.37 -7.98
CA ARG A 178 11.80 -24.53 -7.09
C ARG A 178 11.91 -25.85 -7.86
N PHE A 179 11.09 -26.01 -8.90
CA PHE A 179 11.10 -27.23 -9.70
C PHE A 179 12.22 -27.26 -10.75
N ALA A 180 12.89 -26.13 -11.02
CA ALA A 180 14.07 -26.08 -11.90
C ALA A 180 15.29 -26.81 -11.30
N ALA A 181 15.36 -26.99 -9.97
CA ALA A 181 16.49 -27.62 -9.29
C ALA A 181 16.56 -29.16 -9.48
N GLY A 182 15.53 -29.78 -10.07
CA GLY A 182 15.50 -31.20 -10.41
C GLY A 182 15.04 -32.15 -9.30
N LEU A 183 15.01 -33.46 -9.61
CA LEU A 183 14.45 -34.52 -8.75
C LEU A 183 15.00 -34.59 -7.31
N PRO A 184 16.28 -34.29 -7.02
CA PRO A 184 16.78 -34.36 -5.64
C PRO A 184 16.08 -33.42 -4.67
N TYR A 185 15.50 -32.32 -5.15
CA TYR A 185 14.80 -31.31 -4.33
C TYR A 185 13.27 -31.38 -4.49
N LEU A 186 12.78 -32.44 -5.15
CA LEU A 186 11.36 -32.64 -5.38
C LEU A 186 10.57 -32.82 -4.08
N PRO A 187 11.03 -33.61 -3.07
CA PRO A 187 10.30 -33.76 -1.82
C PRO A 187 10.08 -32.41 -1.11
N GLU A 188 11.11 -31.58 -1.01
CA GLU A 188 11.05 -30.26 -0.39
C GLU A 188 10.15 -29.31 -1.18
N SER A 189 10.22 -29.36 -2.51
CA SER A 189 9.38 -28.54 -3.39
C SER A 189 7.90 -28.89 -3.27
N VAL A 190 7.58 -30.18 -3.14
CA VAL A 190 6.21 -30.67 -2.94
C VAL A 190 5.70 -30.35 -1.54
N ASP A 191 6.51 -30.55 -0.51
CA ASP A 191 6.17 -30.17 0.88
C ASP A 191 5.90 -28.67 1.00
N TRP A 192 6.77 -27.85 0.40
CA TRP A 192 6.59 -26.40 0.31
C TRP A 192 5.26 -26.03 -0.37
N LEU A 193 4.93 -26.67 -1.50
CA LEU A 193 3.67 -26.43 -2.21
C LEU A 193 2.46 -26.85 -1.35
N GLY A 194 2.56 -27.98 -0.66
CA GLY A 194 1.52 -28.50 0.24
C GLY A 194 1.22 -27.59 1.43
N LYS A 195 2.19 -26.76 1.84
CA LYS A 195 2.02 -25.76 2.92
C LYS A 195 1.32 -24.48 2.45
N ARG A 196 1.17 -24.26 1.14
CA ARG A 196 0.56 -23.03 0.60
C ARG A 196 -0.96 -22.97 0.86
N PRO A 197 -1.52 -21.78 1.15
CA PRO A 197 -2.97 -21.63 1.22
C PRO A 197 -3.66 -22.05 -0.08
N VAL A 198 -4.72 -22.84 0.02
CA VAL A 198 -5.47 -23.33 -1.15
C VAL A 198 -6.03 -22.18 -2.01
N GLU A 199 -6.40 -21.07 -1.37
CA GLU A 199 -6.89 -19.87 -2.04
C GLU A 199 -5.83 -19.25 -2.95
N ALA A 200 -4.57 -19.25 -2.50
CA ALA A 200 -3.44 -18.77 -3.29
C ALA A 200 -3.15 -19.71 -4.47
N LEU A 201 -3.22 -21.02 -4.25
CA LEU A 201 -3.04 -22.00 -5.32
C LEU A 201 -4.15 -21.94 -6.39
N ARG A 202 -5.39 -21.60 -6.01
CA ARG A 202 -6.51 -21.42 -6.96
C ARG A 202 -6.28 -20.28 -7.95
N LEU A 203 -5.45 -19.28 -7.62
CA LEU A 203 -5.08 -18.22 -8.57
C LEU A 203 -4.37 -18.78 -9.82
N LEU A 204 -3.66 -19.90 -9.66
CA LEU A 204 -2.89 -20.53 -10.73
C LEU A 204 -3.79 -21.31 -11.71
N THR A 205 -4.90 -21.86 -11.22
CA THR A 205 -5.84 -22.65 -12.01
C THR A 205 -7.01 -21.83 -12.57
N GLY A 206 -7.27 -20.65 -12.00
CA GLY A 206 -8.40 -19.78 -12.33
C GLY A 206 -8.21 -18.79 -13.48
N SER A 207 -7.16 -18.89 -14.31
CA SER A 207 -7.02 -18.01 -15.48
C SER A 207 -8.14 -18.27 -16.52
N PRO A 208 -8.99 -17.29 -16.86
CA PRO A 208 -10.09 -17.50 -17.82
C PRO A 208 -9.62 -17.73 -19.26
N ASN A 209 -8.36 -17.44 -19.59
CA ASN A 209 -7.96 -17.23 -20.98
C ASN A 209 -7.26 -18.44 -21.65
N GLN A 210 -7.66 -19.67 -21.29
CA GLN A 210 -7.17 -20.89 -21.95
C GLN A 210 -8.29 -21.81 -22.45
N ARG A 211 -9.57 -21.53 -22.17
CA ARG A 211 -10.68 -22.38 -22.66
C ARG A 211 -11.20 -21.99 -24.04
N GLU A 212 -11.01 -20.75 -24.50
CA GLU A 212 -11.50 -20.32 -25.82
C GLU A 212 -10.57 -20.69 -26.98
N ARG A 213 -9.30 -21.05 -26.71
CA ARG A 213 -8.35 -21.42 -27.78
C ARG A 213 -8.52 -22.84 -28.33
N TRP A 214 -9.32 -23.68 -27.67
CA TRP A 214 -9.53 -25.08 -28.06
C TRP A 214 -10.87 -25.33 -28.77
N SER A 215 -11.84 -24.42 -28.67
CA SER A 215 -13.12 -24.56 -29.39
C SER A 215 -13.08 -24.06 -30.85
N SER A 216 -12.02 -23.36 -31.28
CA SER A 216 -11.87 -22.91 -32.68
C SER A 216 -11.03 -23.85 -33.55
N ARG A 217 -10.67 -25.04 -33.07
CA ARG A 217 -10.01 -26.09 -33.87
C ARG A 217 -10.79 -27.40 -33.79
N SER A 218 -12.02 -27.38 -34.27
CA SER A 218 -12.73 -28.58 -34.70
C SER A 218 -13.69 -28.14 -35.81
N CYS A 219 -13.14 -28.14 -37.04
CA CYS A 219 -13.94 -28.35 -38.24
C CYS A 219 -14.37 -29.81 -38.29
#